data_AF-A0A958ZC01-F1
#
_entry.id   AF-A0A958ZC01-F1
#
_cell.length_a   1.000
_cell.length_b   1.000
_cell.length_c   1.000
_cell.angle_alpha   90.00
_cell.angle_beta   90.00
_cell.angle_gamma   90.00
#
_symmetry.space_group_name_H-M   'P 1'
#
loop_
_entity.id
_entity.type
_entity.pdbx_description
1 polymer ?
#
loop_
_entity_poly.entity_id
_entity_poly.type
_entity_poly.pdbx_seq_one_letter_code
_entity_poly.pdbx_strand_id
1 'polypeptide(L)'
;MIFDTLKVLAIATKYKHHAKTGGYIQLAKHLTPNFLIGVDETNSKQPHYLLRAYKWLYEWIAFFSYYQQTDLVHIYYGEEYFRFSTFLFRKKPVVVTFHQPPSRLDYEVNRGGTG
;
A
#
# COMPACT_ATOMS: atom_id res chain seq x y z
N MET A 1 -20.21 -3.58 25.15
CA MET A 1 -19.92 -3.58 23.70
C MET A 1 -18.42 -3.53 23.54
N ILE A 2 -17.80 -4.66 23.21
CA ILE A 2 -16.41 -4.65 22.74
C ILE A 2 -16.53 -4.18 21.30
N PHE A 3 -16.08 -2.96 21.00
CA PHE A 3 -15.83 -2.61 19.62
C PHE A 3 -14.67 -3.48 19.18
N ASP A 4 -14.94 -4.51 18.37
CA ASP A 4 -13.87 -5.24 17.71
C ASP A 4 -12.99 -4.19 17.00
N THR A 5 -11.73 -4.10 17.41
CA THR A 5 -10.77 -3.17 16.81
C THR A 5 -10.62 -3.53 15.35
N LEU A 6 -10.97 -2.59 14.46
CA LEU A 6 -10.88 -2.73 13.01
C LEU A 6 -9.49 -3.26 12.61
N LYS A 7 -9.44 -4.41 11.92
CA LYS A 7 -8.16 -4.99 11.48
C LYS A 7 -7.73 -4.40 10.15
N VAL A 8 -6.68 -3.58 10.18
CA VAL A 8 -6.17 -2.87 9.00
C VAL A 8 -4.94 -3.56 8.43
N LEU A 9 -4.98 -3.87 7.13
CA LEU A 9 -3.83 -4.29 6.33
C LEU A 9 -3.33 -3.11 5.52
N ALA A 10 -2.08 -2.74 5.73
CA ALA A 10 -1.40 -1.71 4.97
C ALA A 10 -0.43 -2.32 3.95
N ILE A 11 -0.45 -1.79 2.72
CA ILE A 11 0.58 -2.03 1.70
C ILE A 11 1.36 -0.73 1.50
N ALA A 12 2.69 -0.75 1.66
CA ALA A 12 3.52 0.45 1.54
C ALA A 12 4.95 0.17 1.08
N THR A 13 5.56 1.14 0.39
CA THR A 13 7.02 1.20 0.25
C THR A 13 7.62 1.98 1.41
N LYS A 14 8.63 1.41 2.08
CA LYS A 14 9.50 2.10 3.04
C LYS A 14 10.80 2.50 2.35
N TYR A 15 10.85 3.75 1.92
CA TYR A 15 12.00 4.36 1.26
C TYR A 15 13.12 4.70 2.23
N LYS A 16 14.38 4.52 1.80
CA LYS A 16 15.56 4.90 2.60
C LYS A 16 15.64 6.41 2.88
N HIS A 17 15.16 7.21 1.95
CA HIS A 17 15.29 8.67 1.98
C HIS A 17 14.13 9.38 2.70
N HIS A 18 13.11 8.64 3.16
CA HIS A 18 12.00 9.24 3.90
C HIS A 18 12.38 9.53 5.35
N ALA A 19 12.26 10.80 5.75
CA ALA A 19 12.35 11.21 7.14
C ALA A 19 11.18 10.66 7.96
N LYS A 20 11.31 10.61 9.29
CA LYS A 20 10.26 10.16 10.24
C LYS A 20 8.94 10.95 10.14
N THR A 21 8.96 12.08 9.44
CA THR A 21 7.83 12.99 9.16
C THR A 21 7.13 12.71 7.83
N GLY A 22 7.58 11.72 7.05
CA GLY A 22 6.94 11.36 5.77
C GLY A 22 5.46 11.01 5.95
N GLY A 23 4.62 11.41 4.98
CA GLY A 23 3.16 11.34 5.10
C GLY A 23 2.63 9.94 5.46
N TYR A 24 3.06 8.90 4.75
CA TYR A 24 2.61 7.53 5.04
C TYR A 24 3.04 7.03 6.43
N ILE A 25 4.20 7.48 6.95
CA ILE A 25 4.67 7.10 8.28
C ILE A 25 3.74 7.68 9.34
N GLN A 26 3.31 8.92 9.15
CA GLN A 26 2.39 9.58 10.09
C GLN A 26 0.99 8.96 10.03
N LEU A 27 0.51 8.61 8.84
CA LEU A 27 -0.75 7.88 8.65
C LEU A 27 -0.69 6.50 9.32
N ALA A 28 0.38 5.75 9.09
CA ALA A 28 0.57 4.43 9.70
C ALA A 28 0.65 4.49 11.23
N LYS A 29 1.22 5.55 11.83
CA LYS A 29 1.21 5.73 13.29
C LYS A 29 -0.18 6.00 13.86
N HIS A 30 -1.05 6.68 13.11
CA HIS A 30 -2.42 6.99 13.56
C HIS A 30 -3.36 5.81 13.35
N LEU A 31 -3.24 5.12 12.21
CA LEU A 31 -4.08 3.98 11.87
C LEU A 31 -3.62 2.68 12.55
N THR A 32 -2.35 2.60 12.96
CA THR A 32 -1.74 1.44 13.63
C THR A 32 -2.10 0.12 12.95
N PRO A 33 -1.72 -0.08 11.68
CA PRO A 33 -2.15 -1.24 10.92
C PRO A 33 -1.69 -2.54 11.58
N ASN A 34 -2.57 -3.53 11.67
CA ASN A 34 -2.29 -4.85 12.22
C ASN A 34 -1.26 -5.60 11.37
N PHE A 35 -1.29 -5.36 10.06
CA PHE A 35 -0.38 -5.95 9.10
C PHE A 35 0.19 -4.83 8.21
N LEU A 36 1.50 -4.80 8.03
CA LEU A 36 2.17 -3.88 7.10
C LEU A 36 3.10 -4.70 6.21
N ILE A 37 2.83 -4.68 4.91
CA ILE A 37 3.64 -5.36 3.90
C ILE A 37 4.05 -4.41 2.78
N GLY A 38 5.02 -4.82 1.99
CA GLY A 38 5.50 -4.06 0.84
C GLY A 38 7.01 -4.07 0.75
N VAL A 39 7.56 -3.16 -0.05
CA VAL A 39 9.00 -3.04 -0.22
C VAL A 39 9.58 -2.32 0.98
N ASP A 40 10.59 -2.90 1.63
CA ASP A 40 11.41 -2.18 2.62
C ASP A 40 12.81 -1.96 2.06
N GLU A 41 13.07 -0.76 1.54
CA GLU A 41 14.39 -0.42 1.03
C GLU A 41 15.42 -0.28 2.16
N THR A 42 15.00 -0.02 3.40
CA THR A 42 15.92 0.09 4.54
C THR A 42 16.49 -1.26 4.95
N ASN A 43 15.85 -2.36 4.57
CA ASN A 43 16.29 -3.70 4.88
C ASN A 43 17.05 -4.32 3.70
N SER A 44 18.37 -4.47 3.83
CA SER A 44 19.21 -5.06 2.78
C SER A 44 18.89 -6.52 2.45
N LYS A 45 18.12 -7.23 3.29
CA LYS A 45 17.70 -8.62 3.07
C LYS A 45 16.38 -8.77 2.32
N GLN A 46 15.69 -7.66 2.02
CA GLN A 46 14.41 -7.66 1.29
C GLN A 46 14.42 -6.61 0.17
N PRO A 47 13.65 -6.78 -0.92
CA PRO A 47 13.05 -8.01 -1.42
C PRO A 47 13.78 -8.53 -2.67
N HIS A 48 13.40 -9.75 -3.09
CA HIS A 48 13.81 -10.35 -4.37
C HIS A 48 13.62 -9.34 -5.52
N TYR A 49 14.54 -9.29 -6.48
CA TYR A 49 14.57 -8.23 -7.52
C TYR A 49 13.22 -8.02 -8.22
N LEU A 50 12.46 -9.11 -8.45
CA LEU A 50 11.12 -9.08 -9.02
C LEU A 50 10.12 -8.24 -8.22
N LEU A 51 10.13 -8.34 -6.90
CA LEU A 51 9.22 -7.58 -6.03
C LEU A 51 9.58 -6.10 -5.96
N ARG A 52 10.85 -5.74 -6.23
CA ARG A 52 11.24 -4.33 -6.41
C ARG A 52 10.78 -3.78 -7.76
N ALA A 53 10.92 -4.58 -8.81
CA ALA A 53 10.52 -4.20 -10.17
C ALA A 53 8.99 -4.13 -10.33
N TYR A 54 8.28 -5.05 -9.67
CA TYR A 54 6.83 -5.22 -9.80
C TYR A 54 6.18 -5.12 -8.42
N LYS A 55 6.15 -3.91 -7.87
CA LYS A 55 5.61 -3.62 -6.54
C LYS A 55 4.16 -4.09 -6.36
N TRP A 56 3.34 -4.00 -7.42
CA TRP A 56 1.97 -4.50 -7.46
C TRP A 56 1.83 -6.00 -7.11
N LEU A 57 2.89 -6.81 -7.18
CA LEU A 57 2.86 -8.20 -6.71
C LEU A 57 2.53 -8.33 -5.22
N TYR A 58 2.80 -7.29 -4.43
CA TYR A 58 2.38 -7.25 -3.02
C TYR A 58 0.86 -7.25 -2.84
N GLU A 59 0.06 -6.88 -3.84
CA GLU A 59 -1.40 -7.05 -3.78
C GLU A 59 -1.79 -8.52 -3.64
N TRP A 60 -1.11 -9.40 -4.38
CA TRP A 60 -1.34 -10.84 -4.33
C TRP A 60 -0.84 -11.44 -3.02
N ILE A 61 0.32 -11.00 -2.53
CA ILE A 61 0.85 -11.41 -1.22
C ILE A 61 -0.13 -10.99 -0.11
N ALA A 62 -0.60 -9.75 -0.13
CA ALA A 62 -1.64 -9.25 0.77
C ALA A 62 -2.87 -10.15 0.77
N PHE A 63 -3.36 -10.47 -0.43
CA PHE A 63 -4.56 -11.27 -0.60
C PHE A 63 -4.39 -12.68 -0.04
N PHE A 64 -3.37 -13.43 -0.46
CA PHE A 64 -3.22 -14.82 -0.06
C PHE A 64 -2.82 -14.98 1.42
N SER A 65 -2.09 -14.04 2.00
CA SER A 65 -1.58 -14.17 3.36
C SER A 65 -2.48 -13.54 4.44
N TYR A 66 -3.22 -12.47 4.11
CA TYR A 66 -3.85 -11.63 5.14
C TYR A 66 -5.35 -11.35 4.92
N TYR A 67 -5.92 -11.67 3.75
CA TYR A 67 -7.29 -11.32 3.40
C TYR A 67 -8.35 -11.73 4.45
N GLN A 68 -8.26 -12.96 4.97
CA GLN A 68 -9.24 -13.48 5.93
C GLN A 68 -9.16 -12.80 7.31
N GLN A 69 -8.01 -12.20 7.63
CA GLN A 69 -7.74 -11.59 8.94
C GLN A 69 -7.91 -10.07 8.94
N THR A 70 -8.36 -9.51 7.82
CA THR A 70 -8.37 -8.08 7.56
C THR A 70 -9.79 -7.59 7.34
N ASP A 71 -10.13 -6.44 7.90
CA ASP A 71 -11.41 -5.76 7.69
C ASP A 71 -11.31 -4.63 6.67
N LEU A 72 -10.16 -3.95 6.60
CA LEU A 72 -9.88 -2.85 5.68
C LEU A 72 -8.48 -2.95 5.10
N VAL A 73 -8.34 -2.65 3.80
CA VAL A 73 -7.04 -2.54 3.14
C VAL A 73 -6.72 -1.08 2.87
N HIS A 74 -5.54 -0.62 3.29
CA HIS A 74 -5.02 0.71 2.99
C HIS A 74 -3.74 0.59 2.16
N ILE A 75 -3.79 1.08 0.94
CA ILE A 75 -2.66 1.09 0.01
C ILE A 75 -2.04 2.48 0.04
N TYR A 76 -0.82 2.55 0.55
CA TYR A 76 0.03 3.72 0.43
C TYR A 76 0.80 3.62 -0.89
N TYR A 77 0.93 4.75 -1.60
CA TYR A 77 1.52 4.82 -2.94
C TYR A 77 0.70 4.04 -3.96
N GLY A 78 -0.55 4.46 -4.16
CA GLY A 78 -1.48 3.84 -5.11
C GLY A 78 -0.91 3.69 -6.51
N GLU A 79 -0.05 4.61 -6.95
CA GLU A 79 0.64 4.56 -8.24
C GLU A 79 1.53 3.30 -8.42
N GLU A 80 1.99 2.70 -7.31
CA GLU A 80 2.88 1.53 -7.33
C GLU A 80 2.14 0.22 -7.13
N TYR A 81 1.03 0.28 -6.39
CA TYR A 81 0.39 -0.89 -5.81
C TYR A 81 -1.09 -1.06 -6.17
N PHE A 82 -1.78 -0.06 -6.74
CA PHE A 82 -3.23 -0.18 -7.00
C PHE A 82 -3.48 -0.66 -8.43
N ARG A 83 -3.30 -1.97 -8.69
CA ARG A 83 -3.47 -2.57 -10.02
C ARG A 83 -4.58 -3.60 -10.08
N PHE A 84 -4.67 -4.47 -9.08
CA PHE A 84 -5.63 -5.58 -9.00
C PHE A 84 -6.55 -5.50 -7.79
N SER A 85 -6.38 -4.51 -6.92
CA SER A 85 -7.03 -4.42 -5.62
C SER A 85 -8.55 -4.34 -5.69
N THR A 86 -9.10 -3.71 -6.73
CA THR A 86 -10.56 -3.68 -6.98
C THR A 86 -11.14 -5.07 -7.21
N PHE A 87 -10.35 -5.98 -7.80
CA PHE A 87 -10.73 -7.37 -8.01
C PHE A 87 -10.42 -8.23 -6.79
N LEU A 88 -9.18 -8.18 -6.29
CA LEU A 88 -8.69 -9.00 -5.18
C LEU A 88 -9.47 -8.74 -3.88
N PHE A 89 -9.75 -7.47 -3.59
CA PHE A 89 -10.38 -7.06 -2.34
C PHE A 89 -11.83 -6.60 -2.53
N ARG A 90 -12.54 -7.06 -3.57
CA ARG A 90 -13.91 -6.57 -3.90
C ARG A 90 -14.94 -6.62 -2.76
N LYS A 91 -14.72 -7.46 -1.74
CA LYS A 91 -15.60 -7.62 -0.56
C LYS A 91 -15.08 -6.89 0.69
N LYS A 92 -13.99 -6.15 0.57
CA LYS A 92 -13.35 -5.39 1.66
C LYS A 92 -13.22 -3.94 1.23
N PRO A 93 -13.46 -2.96 2.11
CA PRO A 93 -13.12 -1.57 1.82
C PRO A 93 -11.63 -1.42 1.49
N VAL A 94 -11.35 -0.69 0.40
CA VAL A 94 -9.99 -0.35 -0.02
C VAL A 94 -9.83 1.16 -0.01
N VAL A 95 -8.91 1.65 0.81
CA VAL A 95 -8.48 3.05 0.84
C VAL A 95 -7.15 3.14 0.11
N VAL A 96 -7.01 4.10 -0.80
CA VAL A 96 -5.78 4.29 -1.56
C VAL A 96 -5.30 5.71 -1.39
N THR A 97 -4.02 5.87 -1.07
CA THR A 97 -3.34 7.16 -0.97
C THR A 97 -2.26 7.23 -2.04
N PHE A 98 -2.36 8.23 -2.90
CA PHE A 98 -1.37 8.52 -3.94
C PHE A 98 -0.37 9.55 -3.42
N HIS A 99 0.90 9.38 -3.77
CA HIS A 99 1.92 10.38 -3.44
C HIS A 99 1.83 11.60 -4.37
N GLN A 100 1.40 11.38 -5.61
CA GLN A 100 1.34 12.41 -6.63
C GLN A 100 0.17 13.38 -6.41
N PRO A 101 0.32 14.67 -6.80
CA PRO A 101 -0.80 15.60 -6.80
C PRO A 101 -1.87 15.15 -7.81
N PRO A 102 -3.16 15.52 -7.59
CA PRO A 102 -4.25 15.08 -8.44
C PRO A 102 -4.06 15.35 -9.94
N SER A 103 -3.47 16.50 -10.29
CA SER A 103 -3.20 16.86 -11.69
C SER A 103 -2.21 15.95 -12.39
N ARG A 104 -1.20 15.45 -11.66
CA ARG A 104 -0.24 14.49 -12.20
C ARG A 104 -0.89 13.13 -12.34
N LEU A 105 -1.63 12.68 -11.32
CA LEU A 105 -2.35 11.41 -11.37
C LEU A 105 -3.32 11.35 -12.57
N ASP A 106 -4.07 12.44 -12.80
CA ASP A 106 -4.98 12.54 -13.95
C ASP A 106 -4.24 12.46 -15.29
N TYR A 107 -3.06 13.07 -15.39
CA TYR A 107 -2.19 12.92 -16.56
C TYR A 107 -1.73 11.48 -16.74
N GLU A 108 -1.23 10.82 -15.69
CA GLU A 108 -0.70 9.44 -15.81
C GLU A 108 -1.80 8.45 -16.19
N VAL A 109 -3.00 8.60 -15.62
CA VAL A 109 -4.17 7.78 -15.93
C VAL A 109 -4.62 7.97 -17.38
N ASN A 110 -4.74 9.21 -17.84
CA ASN A 110 -5.29 9.50 -19.16
C ASN A 110 -4.27 9.38 -20.30
N ARG A 111 -2.98 9.57 -20.01
CA ARG A 111 -1.91 9.67 -21.04
C ARG A 111 -0.80 8.65 -20.91
N GLY A 112 -0.78 7.83 -19.85
CA GLY A 112 0.13 6.69 -19.72
C GLY A 112 1.62 7.04 -19.59
N GLY A 113 1.95 8.20 -19.02
CA GLY A 113 3.35 8.64 -18.83
C GLY A 113 3.65 9.11 -17.42
N THR A 114 4.94 9.16 -17.07
CA THR A 114 5.46 9.80 -15.84
C THR A 114 5.68 11.27 -16.15
N GLY A 115 4.66 12.10 -15.93
CA GLY A 115 4.74 13.56 -16.17
C GLY A 115 5.84 14.24 -15.36
#